data_AF-A0A4R4QET3-F1
#
_entry.id   AF-A0A4R4QET3-F1
#
_cell.length_a   1.000
_cell.length_b   1.000
_cell.length_c   1.000
_cell.angle_alpha   90.00
_cell.angle_beta   90.00
_cell.angle_gamma   90.00
#
_symmetry.space_group_name_H-M   'P 1'
#
loop_
_entity.id
_entity.type
_entity.pdbx_description
1 polymer ?
#
loop_
_entity_poly.entity_id
_entity_poly.type
_entity_poly.pdbx_seq_one_letter_code
_entity_poly.pdbx_strand_id
1 'polypeptide(L)'
;MATYTVDLSDVDAAASQLESVAQRLRQSLDELKSQVQVFLSENAGQTIDNYDAVQKKWDDGMRMVESGTAKAVAELRKIGDNYHAGDQQGATLFVA
;
A
#
# COMPACT_ATOMS: atom_id res chain seq x y z
N MET A 1 21.45 -10.32 -26.97
CA MET A 1 20.26 -9.64 -26.42
C MET A 1 20.25 -9.93 -24.93
N ALA A 2 20.31 -8.90 -24.08
CA ALA A 2 20.15 -9.12 -22.65
C ALA A 2 18.68 -9.49 -22.41
N THR A 3 18.42 -10.75 -22.09
CA THR A 3 17.11 -11.17 -21.59
C THR A 3 16.94 -10.45 -20.26
N TYR A 4 16.10 -9.41 -20.25
CA TYR A 4 15.65 -8.79 -19.02
C TYR A 4 14.73 -9.81 -18.33
N THR A 5 15.32 -10.69 -17.53
CA THR A 5 14.54 -11.58 -16.66
C THR A 5 13.99 -10.74 -15.53
N VAL A 6 12.71 -10.38 -15.61
CA VAL A 6 12.00 -9.89 -14.44
C VAL A 6 11.86 -11.08 -13.49
N ASP A 7 12.51 -11.00 -12.33
CA ASP A 7 12.30 -11.99 -11.29
C ASP A 7 10.91 -11.78 -10.69
N LEU A 8 10.00 -12.70 -10.98
CA LEU A 8 8.62 -12.63 -10.52
C LEU A 8 8.51 -12.73 -9.00
N SER A 9 9.50 -13.36 -8.35
CA SER A 9 9.57 -13.40 -6.90
C SER A 9 9.83 -12.01 -6.30
N ASP A 10 10.57 -11.15 -7.00
CA ASP A 10 10.79 -9.76 -6.59
C ASP A 10 9.52 -8.91 -6.73
N VAL A 11 8.68 -9.20 -7.74
CA VAL A 11 7.40 -8.50 -7.98
C VAL A 11 6.39 -8.79 -6.85
N ASP A 12 6.24 -10.07 -6.50
CA ASP A 12 5.37 -10.48 -5.40
C ASP A 12 5.90 -10.01 -4.03
N ALA A 13 7.23 -10.04 -3.84
CA ALA A 13 7.87 -9.49 -2.65
C ALA A 13 7.62 -7.98 -2.52
N ALA A 14 7.73 -7.22 -3.61
CA ALA A 14 7.46 -5.79 -3.63
C ALA A 14 5.98 -5.49 -3.32
N ALA A 15 5.05 -6.24 -3.90
CA ALA A 15 3.62 -6.10 -3.61
C ALA A 15 3.33 -6.36 -2.11
N SER A 16 3.88 -7.45 -1.56
CA SER A 16 3.73 -7.81 -0.15
C SER A 16 4.33 -6.75 0.79
N GLN A 17 5.47 -6.17 0.41
CA GLN A 17 6.09 -5.08 1.18
C GLN A 17 5.24 -3.82 1.17
N LEU A 18 4.65 -3.44 0.02
CA LEU A 18 3.75 -2.28 -0.06
C LEU A 18 2.51 -2.47 0.80
N GLU A 19 1.90 -3.66 0.80
CA GLU A 19 0.77 -4.00 1.66
C GLU A 19 1.18 -3.90 3.15
N SER A 20 2.36 -4.43 3.51
CA SER A 20 2.88 -4.37 4.88
C SER A 20 3.12 -2.94 5.36
N VAL A 21 3.70 -2.08 4.51
CA VAL A 21 3.93 -0.66 4.83
C VAL A 21 2.61 0.07 5.02
N ALA A 22 1.63 -0.14 4.14
CA ALA A 22 0.30 0.46 4.28
C ALA A 22 -0.39 0.04 5.58
N GLN A 23 -0.28 -1.24 5.96
CA GLN A 23 -0.83 -1.75 7.21
C GLN A 23 -0.17 -1.11 8.43
N ARG A 24 1.17 -0.96 8.43
CA ARG A 24 1.91 -0.30 9.52
C ARG A 24 1.51 1.17 9.66
N LEU A 25 1.37 1.89 8.54
CA LEU A 25 0.93 3.28 8.56
C LEU A 25 -0.47 3.43 9.18
N ARG A 26 -1.39 2.51 8.86
CA ARG A 26 -2.72 2.51 9.47
C ARG A 26 -2.66 2.25 10.98
N GLN A 27 -1.90 1.24 11.40
CA GLN A 27 -1.72 0.94 12.83
C GLN A 27 -1.15 2.15 13.59
N SER A 28 -0.11 2.80 13.07
CA SER A 28 0.46 3.99 13.69
C SER A 28 -0.53 5.16 13.75
N LEU A 29 -1.38 5.32 12.73
CA LEU A 29 -2.41 6.35 12.76
C LEU A 29 -3.50 6.05 13.79
N ASP A 30 -3.91 4.79 13.94
CA ASP A 30 -4.91 4.39 14.93
C ASP A 30 -4.36 4.53 16.37
N GLU A 31 -3.09 4.18 16.59
CA GLU A 31 -2.39 4.44 17.85
C GLU A 31 -2.35 5.94 18.19
N LEU A 32 -2.00 6.78 17.21
CA LEU A 32 -1.97 8.23 17.37
C LEU A 32 -3.35 8.79 17.74
N LYS A 33 -4.40 8.36 17.03
CA LYS A 33 -5.79 8.77 17.35
C LYS A 33 -6.18 8.37 18.76
N SER A 34 -5.85 7.15 19.19
CA SER A 34 -6.13 6.69 20.55
C SER A 34 -5.44 7.58 21.59
N GLN A 35 -4.18 7.95 21.38
CA GLN A 35 -3.44 8.82 22.29
C GLN A 35 -4.04 10.23 22.35
N VAL A 36 -4.41 10.80 21.20
CA VAL A 36 -5.01 12.13 21.18
C VAL A 36 -6.40 12.13 21.81
N GLN A 37 -7.18 11.07 21.65
CA GLN A 37 -8.48 10.93 22.30
C GLN A 37 -8.38 10.94 23.83
N VAL A 38 -7.36 10.27 24.39
CA VAL A 38 -7.06 10.33 25.83
C VAL A 38 -6.72 11.76 26.24
N PHE A 39 -5.80 12.42 25.52
CA PHE A 39 -5.43 13.81 25.78
C PHE A 39 -6.63 14.75 25.76
N LEU A 40 -7.52 14.62 24.76
CA LEU A 40 -8.75 15.40 24.65
C LEU A 40 -9.67 15.20 25.85
N SER A 41 -9.84 13.95 26.29
CA SER A 41 -10.69 13.62 27.43
C SER A 41 -10.15 14.21 28.74
N GLU A 42 -8.83 14.27 28.92
CA GLU A 42 -8.17 14.83 30.10
C GLU A 42 -8.15 16.37 30.10
N ASN A 43 -8.21 16.99 28.91
CA ASN A 43 -8.14 18.45 28.72
C ASN A 43 -9.47 19.08 28.30
N ALA A 44 -10.60 18.39 28.58
CA ALA A 44 -11.95 18.80 28.25
C ALA A 44 -12.27 20.19 28.86
N GLY A 45 -12.15 21.23 28.04
CA GLY A 45 -12.31 22.63 28.45
C GLY A 45 -11.57 23.62 27.55
N GLN A 46 -10.55 23.16 26.80
CA GLN A 46 -9.95 23.91 25.71
C GLN A 46 -10.56 23.45 24.38
N THR A 47 -11.16 24.37 23.63
CA THR A 47 -11.64 24.11 22.28
C THR A 47 -10.48 23.66 21.41
N ILE A 48 -10.47 22.41 20.96
CA ILE A 48 -9.50 21.91 19.97
C ILE A 48 -10.18 21.81 18.60
N ASP A 49 -10.69 22.94 18.08
CA ASP A 49 -11.25 23.02 16.72
C ASP A 49 -10.24 22.56 15.66
N ASN A 50 -8.95 22.68 15.96
CA ASN A 50 -7.88 22.19 15.10
C ASN A 50 -7.76 20.67 15.05
N TYR A 51 -8.23 19.93 16.07
CA TYR A 51 -8.06 18.48 16.12
C TYR A 51 -8.92 17.79 15.06
N ASP A 52 -10.21 18.12 14.98
CA ASP A 52 -11.12 17.50 14.01
C ASP A 52 -10.64 17.73 12.57
N ALA A 53 -10.13 18.93 12.28
CA ALA A 53 -9.54 19.26 10.99
C ALA A 53 -8.27 18.44 10.69
N VAL A 54 -7.39 18.25 11.68
CA VAL A 54 -6.17 17.45 11.54
C VAL A 54 -6.49 15.96 11.42
N GLN A 55 -7.41 15.45 12.24
CA GLN A 55 -7.90 14.06 12.17
C GLN A 55 -8.47 13.77 10.79
N LYS A 56 -9.32 14.67 10.27
CA LYS A 56 -9.86 14.56 8.92
C LYS A 56 -8.75 14.49 7.85
N LYS A 57 -7.72 15.32 7.98
CA LYS A 57 -6.59 15.33 7.03
C LYS A 57 -5.80 14.02 7.08
N TRP A 58 -5.60 13.44 8.27
CA TRP A 58 -4.96 12.13 8.40
C TRP A 58 -5.80 11.00 7.80
N ASP A 59 -7.11 11.02 8.04
CA ASP A 59 -8.04 10.04 7.44
C ASP A 59 -8.02 10.11 5.91
N ASP A 60 -8.09 11.32 5.36
CA ASP A 60 -8.03 11.54 3.92
C ASP A 60 -6.68 11.08 3.34
N GLY A 61 -5.57 11.38 4.03
CA GLY A 61 -4.24 10.90 3.65
C GLY A 61 -4.11 9.37 3.69
N MET A 62 -4.66 8.72 4.71
CA MET A 62 -4.62 7.25 4.83
C MET A 62 -5.43 6.58 3.72
N ARG A 63 -6.60 7.12 3.36
CA ARG A 63 -7.38 6.64 2.21
C ARG A 63 -6.60 6.74 0.91
N MET A 64 -5.81 7.80 0.73
CA MET A 64 -4.94 7.95 -0.45
C MET A 64 -3.83 6.88 -0.48
N VAL A 65 -3.22 6.58 0.68
CA VAL A 65 -2.23 5.50 0.81
C VAL A 65 -2.86 4.16 0.45
N GLU A 66 -4.01 3.82 1.04
CA GLU A 66 -4.70 2.55 0.77
C GLU A 66 -5.06 2.40 -0.71
N SER A 67 -5.61 3.46 -1.33
CA SER A 67 -5.96 3.44 -2.75
C SER A 67 -4.72 3.34 -3.65
N GLY A 68 -3.64 4.05 -3.31
CA GLY A 68 -2.38 4.00 -4.04
C GLY A 68 -1.71 2.62 -3.97
N THR A 69 -1.66 2.04 -2.77
CA THR A 69 -1.14 0.69 -2.55
C THR A 69 -1.96 -0.35 -3.31
N ALA A 70 -3.29 -0.29 -3.23
CA ALA A 70 -4.14 -1.23 -3.96
C ALA A 70 -3.92 -1.16 -5.47
N LYS A 71 -3.77 0.05 -6.03
CA LYS A 71 -3.44 0.25 -7.44
C LYS A 71 -2.06 -0.32 -7.79
N ALA A 72 -1.04 0.01 -7.00
CA ALA A 72 0.33 -0.46 -7.24
C ALA A 72 0.41 -2.00 -7.20
N VAL A 73 -0.22 -2.64 -6.21
CA VAL A 73 -0.31 -4.10 -6.11
C VAL A 73 -1.02 -4.69 -7.33
N ALA A 74 -2.13 -4.10 -7.79
CA ALA A 74 -2.84 -4.57 -8.97
C ALA A 74 -1.97 -4.48 -10.23
N GLU A 75 -1.22 -3.39 -10.41
CA GLU A 75 -0.30 -3.26 -11.56
C GLU A 75 0.89 -4.22 -11.48
N LEU A 76 1.46 -4.43 -10.28
CA LEU A 76 2.53 -5.42 -10.07
C LEU A 76 2.05 -6.84 -10.43
N ARG A 77 0.84 -7.23 -9.99
CA ARG A 77 0.26 -8.53 -10.35
C ARG A 77 0.03 -8.66 -11.86
N LYS A 78 -0.48 -7.62 -12.53
CA LYS A 78 -0.61 -7.61 -14.00
C LYS A 78 0.72 -7.78 -14.72
N ILE A 79 1.79 -7.15 -14.22
CA ILE A 79 3.14 -7.34 -14.77
C ILE A 79 3.54 -8.81 -14.66
N GLY A 80 3.29 -9.44 -13.51
CA GLY A 80 3.58 -10.85 -13.30
C GLY A 80 2.79 -11.77 -14.25
N ASP A 81 1.48 -11.55 -14.38
CA ASP A 81 0.60 -12.31 -15.26
C ASP A 81 1.02 -12.19 -16.74
N ASN A 82 1.31 -10.97 -17.20
CA ASN A 82 1.75 -10.71 -18.57
C ASN A 82 3.09 -11.39 -18.88
N TYR A 83 4.00 -11.40 -17.90
CA TYR A 83 5.30 -12.06 -18.04
C TYR A 83 5.12 -13.58 -18.15
N HIS A 84 4.29 -14.18 -17.29
CA HIS A 84 3.93 -15.61 -17.38
C HIS A 84 3.30 -15.98 -18.72
N ALA A 85 2.36 -15.17 -19.21
CA ALA A 85 1.71 -15.41 -20.50
C ALA A 85 2.69 -15.31 -21.68
N GLY A 86 3.58 -14.33 -21.66
CA GLY A 86 4.63 -14.15 -22.67
C GLY A 86 5.63 -15.30 -22.69
N ASP A 87 6.05 -15.77 -21.50
CA ASP A 87 7.01 -16.87 -21.38
C ASP A 87 6.41 -18.21 -21.82
N GLN A 88 5.13 -18.49 -21.50
CA GLN A 88 4.43 -19.68 -22.01
C GLN A 88 4.29 -19.66 -23.54
N GLN A 89 3.93 -18.52 -24.13
CA GLN A 89 3.84 -18.39 -25.59
C GLN A 89 5.21 -18.55 -26.26
N GLY A 90 6.26 -17.95 -25.68
CA GLY A 90 7.64 -18.12 -26.14
C GLY A 90 8.11 -19.57 -26.05
N ALA A 91 7.86 -20.26 -24.94
CA ALA A 91 8.20 -21.66 -24.76
C ALA A 91 7.52 -22.55 -25.81
N THR A 92 6.25 -22.29 -26.15
CA THR A 92 5.57 -23.06 -27.22
C THR A 92 6.14 -22.83 -28.61
N LEU A 93 6.83 -21.71 -28.86
CA LEU A 93 7.48 -21.41 -30.14
C LEU A 93 8.85 -22.09 -30.30
N PHE A 94 9.50 -22.50 -29.21
CA PHE A 94 10.84 -23.13 -29.24
C PHE A 94 10.82 -24.64 -28.89
N VAL A 95 9.65 -25.22 -28.65
CA VAL A 95 9.47 -26.68 -28.42
C VAL A 95 8.80 -27.37 -29.63
N ALA A 96 8.75 -26.70 -30.80
CA ALA A 96 8.29 -27.26 -32.08
C ALA A 96 9.46 -27.68 -32.97
#